data_AF-A0AAW9G4I7-F1
#
_entry.id   AF-A0AAW9G4I7-F1
#
_cell.length_a   1.000
_cell.length_b   1.000
_cell.length_c   1.000
_cell.angle_alpha   90.00
_cell.angle_beta   90.00
_cell.angle_gamma   90.00
#
_symmetry.space_group_name_H-M   'P 1'
#
loop_
_entity.id
_entity.type
_entity.pdbx_description
1 polymer ?
#
loop_
_entity_poly.entity_id
_entity_poly.type
_entity_poly.pdbx_seq_one_letter_code
_entity_poly.pdbx_strand_id
1 'polypeptide(L)' 'MSLPEIKREKKLPVVLSKQEVWQMLSGCKLLKHKILIGILYGCGLRCLEVRNLRLCDLDFDRKQL' A
#
# COMPACT_ATOMS: atom_id res chain seq x y z
N MET A 1 18.91 -7.47 33.28
CA MET A 1 17.53 -7.65 33.79
C MET A 1 16.58 -7.19 32.68
N SER A 2 16.05 -8.14 31.90
CA SER A 2 15.22 -7.86 30.72
C SER A 2 13.79 -7.61 31.17
N LEU A 3 13.25 -6.40 30.93
CA LEU A 3 11.85 -6.11 31.24
C LEU A 3 10.93 -6.99 30.38
N PRO A 4 9.85 -7.57 30.93
CA PRO A 4 8.88 -8.35 30.17
C PRO A 4 8.13 -7.45 29.18
N GLU A 5 7.98 -7.92 27.94
CA GLU A 5 7.28 -7.19 26.89
C GLU A 5 5.77 -7.13 27.19
N ILE A 6 5.21 -5.93 27.31
CA ILE A 6 3.77 -5.72 27.47
C ILE A 6 3.10 -6.09 26.15
N LYS A 7 2.33 -7.20 26.13
CA LYS A 7 1.53 -7.62 24.97
C LYS A 7 0.58 -6.49 24.59
N ARG A 8 0.87 -5.79 23.48
CA ARG A 8 -0.04 -4.82 22.89
C ARG A 8 -1.25 -5.57 22.32
N GLU A 9 -2.45 -5.11 22.65
CA GLU A 9 -3.68 -5.61 22.03
C GLU A 9 -3.58 -5.51 20.51
N LYS A 10 -3.71 -6.65 19.83
CA LYS A 10 -3.77 -6.70 18.37
C LYS A 10 -5.16 -6.23 17.92
N LYS A 11 -5.30 -4.94 17.64
CA LYS A 11 -6.49 -4.41 16.96
C LYS A 11 -6.59 -5.04 15.58
N LEU A 12 -7.80 -5.45 15.20
CA LEU A 12 -8.08 -5.96 13.87
C LEU A 12 -7.69 -4.90 12.84
N PRO A 13 -7.05 -5.28 11.72
CA PRO A 13 -6.71 -4.33 10.68
C PRO A 13 -7.98 -3.72 10.10
N VAL A 14 -8.01 -2.38 10.01
CA VAL A 14 -9.08 -1.68 9.30
C VAL A 14 -8.87 -1.92 7.80
N VAL A 15 -9.77 -2.66 7.18
CA VAL A 15 -9.71 -2.95 5.74
C VAL A 15 -10.57 -1.92 5.01
N LEU A 16 -9.97 -1.21 4.06
CA LEU A 16 -10.67 -0.25 3.20
C LEU A 16 -11.53 -0.99 2.17
N SER A 17 -12.75 -0.52 1.96
CA SER A 17 -13.63 -0.97 0.89
C SER A 17 -13.16 -0.45 -0.48
N LYS A 18 -13.56 -1.12 -1.56
CA LYS A 18 -13.26 -0.69 -2.93
C LYS A 18 -13.73 0.74 -3.22
N GLN A 19 -14.88 1.12 -2.67
CA GLN A 19 -15.46 2.47 -2.85
C GLN A 19 -14.60 3.54 -2.18
N GLU A 20 -14.12 3.30 -0.96
CA GLU A 20 -13.23 4.23 -0.25
C GLU A 20 -11.93 4.44 -1.02
N VAL A 21 -11.34 3.37 -1.56
CA VAL A 21 -10.12 3.47 -2.37
C VAL A 21 -10.37 4.27 -3.65
N TRP A 22 -11.49 4.04 -4.32
CA TRP A 22 -11.88 4.85 -5.49
C TRP A 22 -12.06 6.33 -5.15
N GLN A 23 -12.68 6.65 -4.02
CA GLN A 23 -12.81 8.04 -3.56
C GLN A 23 -11.44 8.67 -3.28
N MET A 24 -10.52 7.93 -2.64
CA MET A 24 -9.15 8.39 -2.41
C MET A 24 -8.39 8.65 -3.71
N LEU A 25 -8.51 7.75 -4.69
CA LEU A 25 -7.86 7.89 -6.01
C LEU A 25 -8.42 9.08 -6.78
N SER A 26 -9.74 9.29 -6.74
CA SER A 26 -10.40 10.43 -7.39
C SER A 26 -10.03 11.77 -6.75
N GLY A 27 -9.86 11.81 -5.42
CA GLY A 27 -9.46 13.02 -4.70
C GLY A 27 -7.98 13.40 -4.84
N CYS A 28 -7.12 12.47 -5.29
CA CYS A 28 -5.70 12.75 -5.47
C CYS A 28 -5.45 13.64 -6.70
N LYS A 29 -4.96 14.86 -6.48
CA LYS A 29 -4.55 15.78 -7.58
C LYS A 29 -3.26 15.36 -8.27
N LEU A 30 -2.35 14.73 -7.53
CA LEU A 30 -1.02 14.37 -8.01
C LEU A 30 -0.99 12.92 -8.48
N LEU A 31 -0.47 12.69 -9.70
CA LEU A 31 -0.35 11.36 -10.29
C LEU A 31 0.48 10.41 -9.42
N LYS A 32 1.56 10.91 -8.79
CA LYS A 32 2.40 10.11 -7.88
C LYS A 32 1.61 9.47 -6.73
N HIS A 33 0.60 10.16 -6.20
CA HIS A 33 -0.21 9.61 -5.09
C HIS A 33 -1.20 8.57 -5.60
N LYS A 34 -1.77 8.78 -6.80
CA LYS A 34 -2.64 7.78 -7.44
C LYS A 34 -1.89 6.47 -7.68
N ILE A 35 -0.67 6.57 -8.23
CA ILE A 35 0.19 5.41 -8.46
C ILE A 35 0.55 4.73 -7.13
N LEU A 36 0.93 5.50 -6.10
CA LEU A 36 1.25 4.95 -4.79
C LEU A 36 0.09 4.15 -4.19
N ILE A 37 -1.12 4.72 -4.18
CA ILE A 37 -2.33 4.06 -3.66
C ILE A 37 -2.66 2.84 -4.51
N GLY A 38 -2.56 2.94 -5.84
CA GLY A 38 -2.80 1.84 -6.76
C GLY A 38 -1.85 0.67 -6.54
N ILE A 39 -0.56 0.93 -6.31
CA ILE A 39 0.45 -0.11 -6.05
C ILE A 39 0.24 -0.74 -4.67
N LEU A 40 0.00 0.06 -3.64
CA LEU A 40 -0.28 -0.43 -2.28
C LEU A 40 -1.53 -1.32 -2.25
N TYR A 41 -2.61 -0.87 -2.88
CA TYR A 41 -3.89 -1.57 -2.86
C TYR A 41 -3.96 -2.73 -3.87
N GLY A 42 -3.45 -2.52 -5.08
CA GLY A 42 -3.54 -3.49 -6.19
C GLY A 42 -2.52 -4.62 -6.08
N CYS A 43 -1.28 -4.31 -5.70
CA CYS A 43 -0.21 -5.31 -5.54
C CYS A 43 -0.04 -5.80 -4.10
N GLY A 44 -0.71 -5.16 -3.12
CA GLY A 44 -0.61 -5.54 -1.70
C GLY A 44 0.78 -5.29 -1.09
N LEU A 45 1.59 -4.41 -1.71
CA LEU A 45 2.94 -4.13 -1.23
C LEU A 45 2.93 -3.43 0.13
N ARG A 46 3.93 -3.71 0.96
CA ARG A 46 4.11 -3.00 2.23
C ARG A 46 4.67 -1.61 1.98
N CYS A 47 4.41 -0.67 2.90
CA CYS A 47 4.85 0.72 2.77
C CYS A 47 6.35 0.88 2.48
N LEU A 48 7.19 0.03 3.08
CA LEU A 48 8.64 0.07 2.87
C LEU A 48 9.04 -0.43 1.46
N GLU A 49 8.33 -1.42 0.94
CA GLU A 49 8.58 -1.97 -0.39
C GLU A 49 8.22 -0.94 -1.45
N VAL A 50 7.05 -0.31 -1.33
CA VAL A 50 6.63 0.75 -2.25
C VAL A 50 7.55 1.97 -2.18
N ARG A 51 8.03 2.32 -0.98
CA ARG A 51 8.99 3.42 -0.81
C ARG A 51 10.33 3.16 -1.50
N ASN A 52 10.78 1.91 -1.54
CA ASN A 52 12.07 1.52 -2.12
C ASN A 52 11.94 1.03 -3.57
N LEU A 53 10.73 1.05 -4.15
CA LEU A 53 10.46 0.61 -5.50
C LEU A 53 11.19 1.48 -6.52
N ARG A 54 11.96 0.86 -7.42
CA ARG A 54 12.62 1.55 -8.53
C ARG A 54 11.88 1.27 -9.83
N LEU A 55 12.07 2.14 -10.81
CA LEU A 55 11.46 1.98 -12.14
C LEU A 55 11.88 0.65 -12.80
N CYS A 56 13.10 0.16 -12.56
CA CYS A 56 13.57 -1.12 -13.08
C CYS A 56 12.88 -2.33 -12.44
N ASP A 57 12.25 -2.16 -11.27
CA ASP A 57 11.50 -3.21 -10.59
C ASP A 57 10.06 -3.33 -11.16
N LEU A 58 9.64 -2.40 -12.02
CA LEU A 58 8.34 -2.41 -12.69
C LEU A 58 8.48 -3.08 -14.07
N ASP A 59 7.96 -4.30 -14.17
CA ASP A 59 7.84 -5.03 -15.43
C ASP A 59 6.53 -4.64 -16.13
N PHE A 60 6.65 -3.80 -17.16
CA PHE A 60 5.53 -3.39 -18.01
C PHE A 60 5.30 -4.33 -19.21
N ASP A 61 6.22 -5.28 -19.44
CA ASP A 61 6.19 -6.16 -20.62
C ASP A 61 5.29 -7.38 -20.36
N ARG A 62 5.16 -7.80 -19.10
CA ARG A 62 4.16 -8.78 -18.67
C ARG A 62 2.73 -8.22 -18.77
N LYS A 63 2.16 -8.26 -19.97
CA LYS A 63 0.73 -8.11 -20.24
C LYS A 63 -0.07 -9.30 -19.67
N GLN A 64 -0.22 -9.37 -18.35
CA GLN A 64 -1.32 -10.13 -17.75
C GLN A 64 -2.54 -9.20 -17.74
N LEU A 65 -3.27 -9.21 -18.86
CA LEU A 65 -4.62 -8.67 -18.99
C LEU A 65 -5.63 -9.70 -18.50
#